data_AF-A0A846UC30-F1
#
_entry.id   AF-A0A846UC30-F1
#
_cell.length_a   1.000
_cell.length_b   1.000
_cell.length_c   1.000
_cell.angle_alpha   90.00
_cell.angle_beta   90.00
_cell.angle_gamma   90.00
#
_symmetry.space_group_name_H-M   'P 1'
#
loop_
_entity.id
_entity.type
_entity.pdbx_description
1 polymer ?
#
loop_
_entity_poly.entity_id
_entity_poly.type
_entity_poly.pdbx_seq_one_letter_code
_entity_poly.pdbx_strand_id
1 'polypeptide(L)'
;PGPPPPPHSDTPDRPELRKLVDDMFETMHDVEGVGLAAPQIGVGLRIFVYDVEGCSGHVINPEINVGTQPQDGSEGCLSVPGMGHPTPRAEHATVHGYDVDGAPVTVEGHGLLARCLQHETDHLNGMLYVDRLRGEAKKEAMRTIRNREYSAVVSGVHGKRSSTIVSGRGS
;
A
#
# COMPACT_ATOMS: atom_id res chain seq x y z
N PRO A 1 -26.54 7.51 -6.90
CA PRO A 1 -25.21 7.82 -6.31
C PRO A 1 -25.10 9.32 -6.03
N GLY A 2 -25.06 9.71 -4.75
CA GLY A 2 -24.78 11.10 -4.37
C GLY A 2 -23.33 11.48 -4.65
N PRO A 3 -23.00 12.78 -4.72
CA PRO A 3 -21.61 13.20 -4.82
C PRO A 3 -20.82 12.69 -3.60
N PRO A 4 -19.52 12.36 -3.75
CA PRO A 4 -18.66 12.04 -2.61
C PRO A 4 -18.78 13.11 -1.53
N PRO A 5 -18.62 12.73 -0.24
CA PRO A 5 -18.45 13.73 0.80
C PRO A 5 -17.31 14.67 0.38
N PRO A 6 -17.46 15.99 0.63
CA PRO A 6 -16.43 16.96 0.26
C PRO A 6 -15.10 16.53 0.89
N PRO A 7 -13.98 16.74 0.18
CA PRO A 7 -12.66 16.52 0.75
C PRO A 7 -12.59 17.18 2.13
N HIS A 8 -12.18 16.42 3.15
CA HIS A 8 -11.86 17.00 4.45
C HIS A 8 -10.85 18.15 4.25
N SER A 9 -10.88 19.14 5.13
CA SER A 9 -10.07 20.38 5.07
C SER A 9 -8.55 20.18 4.90
N ASP A 10 -8.06 18.94 5.00
CA ASP A 10 -6.66 18.54 4.85
C ASP A 10 -6.37 17.85 3.50
N THR A 11 -7.30 17.86 2.54
CA THR A 11 -7.06 17.29 1.22
C THR A 11 -6.21 18.27 0.40
N PRO A 12 -5.04 17.87 -0.12
CA PRO A 12 -4.19 18.73 -0.95
C PRO A 12 -4.97 19.28 -2.15
N ASP A 13 -4.51 20.41 -2.68
CA ASP A 13 -5.03 20.86 -3.97
C ASP A 13 -4.66 19.88 -5.11
N ARG A 14 -5.34 19.98 -6.25
CA ARG A 14 -5.16 19.02 -7.35
C ARG A 14 -3.70 18.92 -7.85
N PRO A 15 -2.97 20.04 -8.05
CA PRO A 15 -1.54 19.97 -8.40
C PRO A 15 -0.68 19.23 -7.37
N GLU A 16 -0.84 19.52 -6.08
CA GLU A 16 -0.10 18.84 -5.02
C GLU A 16 -0.42 17.36 -4.94
N LEU A 17 -1.70 17.00 -5.12
CA LEU A 17 -2.17 15.63 -5.13
C LEU A 17 -1.60 14.82 -6.31
N ARG A 18 -1.54 15.42 -7.50
CA ARG A 18 -0.91 14.80 -8.69
C ARG A 18 0.57 14.54 -8.45
N LYS A 19 1.30 15.55 -7.97
CA LYS A 19 2.72 15.41 -7.65
C LYS A 19 2.95 14.30 -6.63
N LEU A 20 2.13 14.22 -5.58
CA LEU A 20 2.22 13.16 -4.59
C LEU A 20 2.04 11.76 -5.23
N VAL A 21 1.06 11.59 -6.11
CA VAL A 21 0.84 10.32 -6.81
C VAL A 21 2.03 9.97 -7.70
N ASP A 22 2.59 10.94 -8.41
CA ASP A 22 3.80 10.74 -9.24
C ASP A 22 5.00 10.33 -8.38
N ASP A 23 5.26 11.03 -7.26
CA ASP A 23 6.33 10.70 -6.30
C ASP A 23 6.13 9.30 -5.70
N MET A 24 4.88 8.87 -5.49
CA MET A 24 4.55 7.51 -5.02
C MET A 24 4.86 6.45 -6.07
N PHE A 25 4.57 6.70 -7.35
CA PHE A 25 4.96 5.79 -8.44
C PHE A 25 6.47 5.66 -8.57
N GLU A 26 7.20 6.78 -8.56
CA GLU A 26 8.67 6.77 -8.61
C GLU A 26 9.25 5.94 -7.44
N THR A 27 8.76 6.19 -6.22
CA THR A 27 9.19 5.46 -5.03
C THR A 27 8.88 3.95 -5.12
N MET A 28 7.72 3.59 -5.67
CA MET A 28 7.31 2.19 -5.85
C MET A 28 8.21 1.48 -6.86
N HIS A 29 8.52 2.13 -7.99
CA HIS A 29 9.35 1.56 -9.05
C HIS A 29 10.83 1.47 -8.64
N ASP A 30 11.35 2.42 -7.87
CA ASP A 30 12.73 2.41 -7.34
C ASP A 30 13.08 1.17 -6.50
N VAL A 31 12.06 0.52 -5.95
CA VAL A 31 12.21 -0.68 -5.11
C VAL A 31 11.63 -1.93 -5.77
N GLU A 32 11.36 -1.88 -7.08
CA GLU A 32 10.75 -2.96 -7.86
C GLU A 32 9.44 -3.46 -7.22
N GLY A 33 8.70 -2.55 -6.57
CA GLY A 33 7.41 -2.82 -5.95
C GLY A 33 6.27 -2.81 -6.96
N VAL A 34 5.18 -3.48 -6.62
CA VAL A 34 3.95 -3.53 -7.43
C VAL A 34 2.79 -2.72 -6.81
N GLY A 35 3.01 -2.20 -5.61
CA GLY A 35 2.05 -1.39 -4.86
C GLY A 35 2.75 -0.53 -3.80
N LEU A 36 2.18 0.64 -3.53
CA LEU A 36 2.64 1.53 -2.47
C LEU A 36 1.49 2.38 -1.93
N ALA A 37 1.27 2.32 -0.61
CA ALA A 37 0.33 3.15 0.10
C ALA A 37 1.01 4.38 0.73
N ALA A 38 0.34 5.53 0.68
CA ALA A 38 0.86 6.81 1.18
C ALA A 38 1.39 6.77 2.64
N PRO A 39 0.78 6.02 3.59
CA PRO A 39 1.33 5.88 4.94
C PRO A 39 2.76 5.31 4.99
N GLN A 40 3.16 4.51 4.00
CA GLN A 40 4.52 3.93 3.95
C GLN A 40 5.61 4.97 3.68
N ILE A 41 5.23 6.13 3.13
CA ILE A 41 6.12 7.29 2.93
C ILE A 41 5.84 8.41 3.95
N GLY A 42 5.11 8.11 5.03
CA GLY A 42 4.81 9.05 6.11
C GLY A 42 3.69 10.04 5.79
N VAL A 43 2.91 9.80 4.74
CA VAL A 43 1.78 10.66 4.35
C VAL A 43 0.48 10.03 4.84
N GLY A 44 -0.22 10.71 5.75
CA GLY A 44 -1.46 10.23 6.39
C GLY A 44 -2.72 10.25 5.50
N LEU A 45 -2.57 10.26 4.18
CA LEU A 45 -3.69 10.28 3.23
C LEU A 45 -4.08 8.85 2.83
N ARG A 46 -5.37 8.65 2.52
CA ARG A 46 -5.91 7.37 2.05
C ARG A 46 -5.71 7.22 0.55
N ILE A 47 -4.46 7.01 0.12
CA ILE A 47 -4.07 6.89 -1.29
C ILE A 47 -3.15 5.69 -1.45
N PHE A 48 -3.36 4.89 -2.49
CA PHE A 48 -2.35 3.94 -2.95
C PHE A 48 -2.15 4.01 -4.46
N VAL A 49 -0.96 3.64 -4.90
CA VAL A 49 -0.60 3.37 -6.31
C VAL A 49 -0.36 1.87 -6.49
N TYR A 50 -0.56 1.38 -7.70
CA TYR A 50 -0.30 -0.02 -8.06
C TYR A 50 0.18 -0.12 -9.51
N ASP A 51 0.99 -1.14 -9.78
CA ASP A 51 1.41 -1.55 -11.12
C ASP A 51 1.66 -3.07 -11.12
N VAL A 52 0.67 -3.82 -11.58
CA VAL A 52 0.65 -5.28 -11.54
C VAL A 52 0.36 -5.81 -12.94
N GLU A 53 1.34 -6.51 -13.53
CA GLU A 53 1.17 -7.22 -14.81
C GLU A 53 0.63 -6.33 -15.96
N GLY A 54 1.02 -5.05 -15.96
CA GLY A 54 0.57 -4.07 -16.96
C GLY A 54 -0.77 -3.39 -16.61
N CYS A 55 -1.39 -3.72 -15.47
CA CYS A 55 -2.48 -2.97 -14.89
C CYS A 55 -1.92 -1.98 -13.85
N SER A 56 -1.89 -0.70 -14.20
CA SER A 56 -1.32 0.36 -13.37
C SER A 56 -2.34 1.47 -13.12
N GLY A 57 -2.27 2.08 -11.93
CA GLY A 57 -3.16 3.17 -11.54
C GLY A 57 -3.02 3.55 -10.07
N HIS A 58 -3.92 4.43 -9.63
CA HIS A 58 -3.99 4.92 -8.26
C HIS A 58 -5.44 5.00 -7.81
N VAL A 59 -5.66 4.89 -6.50
CA VAL A 59 -6.99 5.02 -5.91
C VAL A 59 -6.93 5.90 -4.66
N ILE A 60 -7.78 6.91 -4.64
CA ILE A 60 -7.98 7.85 -3.54
C ILE A 60 -9.26 7.49 -2.80
N ASN A 61 -9.18 7.49 -1.46
CA ASN A 61 -10.25 7.09 -0.55
C ASN A 61 -10.86 5.72 -0.91
N PRO A 62 -10.04 4.66 -1.02
CA PRO A 62 -10.52 3.37 -1.48
C PRO A 62 -11.47 2.70 -0.48
N GLU A 63 -12.51 2.09 -1.03
CA GLU A 63 -13.40 1.13 -0.39
C GLU A 63 -13.26 -0.22 -1.11
N ILE A 64 -12.94 -1.29 -0.37
CA ILE A 64 -12.68 -2.61 -0.93
C ILE A 64 -13.79 -3.60 -0.62
N ASN A 65 -14.17 -4.40 -1.62
CA ASN A 65 -14.95 -5.61 -1.49
C ASN A 65 -14.08 -6.80 -1.89
N VAL A 66 -14.13 -7.89 -1.11
CA VAL A 66 -13.33 -9.09 -1.37
C VAL A 66 -14.22 -10.30 -1.57
N GLY A 67 -13.82 -11.17 -2.50
CA GLY A 67 -14.48 -12.46 -2.71
C GLY A 67 -14.28 -13.42 -1.54
N THR A 68 -14.99 -14.55 -1.58
CA THR A 68 -14.91 -15.59 -0.54
C THR A 68 -13.91 -16.70 -0.86
N GLN A 69 -13.54 -16.85 -2.14
CA GLN A 69 -12.56 -17.85 -2.57
C GLN A 69 -11.17 -17.44 -2.06
N PRO A 70 -10.46 -18.28 -1.29
CA PRO A 70 -9.11 -17.98 -0.85
C PRO A 70 -8.12 -18.17 -2.00
N GLN A 71 -6.99 -17.46 -1.90
CA GLN A 71 -5.82 -17.68 -2.75
C GLN A 71 -4.59 -18.01 -1.91
N ASP A 72 -3.75 -18.88 -2.47
CA ASP A 72 -2.42 -19.16 -1.94
C ASP A 72 -1.39 -18.16 -2.49
N GLY A 73 -0.28 -18.00 -1.80
CA GLY A 73 0.80 -17.11 -2.24
C GLY A 73 1.51 -16.43 -1.08
N SER A 74 2.79 -16.14 -1.29
CA SER A 74 3.61 -15.43 -0.32
C SER A 74 3.50 -13.92 -0.53
N GLU A 75 3.47 -13.18 0.56
CA GLU A 75 3.60 -11.71 0.54
C GLU A 75 4.90 -11.31 1.19
N GLY A 76 5.55 -10.31 0.59
CA GLY A 76 6.53 -9.45 1.23
C GLY A 76 5.95 -8.05 1.36
N CYS A 77 6.59 -7.20 2.17
CA CYS A 77 6.21 -5.81 2.30
C CYS A 77 7.46 -4.96 2.50
N LEU A 78 7.46 -3.77 1.90
CA LEU A 78 8.54 -2.80 2.04
C LEU A 78 8.69 -2.30 3.49
N SER A 79 7.62 -2.34 4.29
CA SER A 79 7.63 -2.01 5.72
C SER A 79 8.18 -3.15 6.59
N VAL A 80 8.32 -4.36 6.03
CA VAL A 80 8.76 -5.59 6.71
C VAL A 80 9.81 -6.29 5.83
N PRO A 81 11.01 -5.68 5.67
CA PRO A 81 12.02 -6.13 4.71
C PRO A 81 12.59 -7.52 5.05
N GLY A 82 12.85 -8.34 4.02
CA GLY A 82 13.54 -9.63 4.16
C GLY A 82 12.67 -10.77 4.71
N MET A 83 11.37 -10.57 4.88
CA MET A 83 10.41 -11.63 5.20
C MET A 83 9.40 -11.81 4.08
N GLY A 84 9.15 -13.08 3.74
CA GLY A 84 8.08 -13.50 2.83
C GLY A 84 7.34 -14.69 3.45
N HIS A 85 6.03 -14.55 3.67
CA HIS A 85 5.22 -15.62 4.25
C HIS A 85 3.92 -15.83 3.46
N PRO A 86 3.44 -17.09 3.37
CA PRO A 86 2.11 -17.38 2.85
C PRO A 86 1.04 -16.60 3.60
N THR A 87 0.35 -15.70 2.90
CA THR A 87 -0.59 -14.77 3.52
C THR A 87 -2.00 -15.00 3.01
N PRO A 88 -2.98 -15.23 3.90
CA PRO A 88 -4.37 -15.44 3.50
C PRO A 88 -4.95 -14.21 2.79
N ARG A 89 -5.41 -14.40 1.55
CA ARG A 89 -6.09 -13.39 0.73
C ARG A 89 -7.28 -14.00 0.00
N ALA A 90 -8.19 -13.15 -0.43
CA ALA A 90 -9.22 -13.54 -1.40
C ALA A 90 -8.63 -13.56 -2.81
N GLU A 91 -9.04 -14.52 -3.64
CA GLU A 91 -8.67 -14.65 -5.05
C GLU A 91 -9.17 -13.46 -5.88
N HIS A 92 -10.23 -12.79 -5.43
CA HIS A 92 -10.85 -11.67 -6.13
C HIS A 92 -11.03 -10.48 -5.19
N ALA A 93 -10.81 -9.28 -5.72
CA ALA A 93 -11.09 -8.03 -5.03
C ALA A 93 -11.54 -6.94 -6.02
N THR A 94 -12.47 -6.11 -5.55
CA THR A 94 -12.91 -4.90 -6.24
C THR A 94 -12.70 -3.71 -5.31
N VAL A 95 -12.03 -2.68 -5.80
CA VAL A 95 -11.82 -1.41 -5.09
C VAL A 95 -12.57 -0.31 -5.83
N HIS A 96 -13.33 0.49 -5.08
CA HIS A 96 -13.93 1.74 -5.55
C HIS A 96 -13.23 2.93 -4.90
N GLY A 97 -13.14 4.04 -5.62
CA GLY A 97 -12.60 5.29 -5.07
C GLY A 97 -12.61 6.39 -6.11
N TYR A 98 -11.61 7.28 -6.05
CA TYR A 98 -11.46 8.41 -6.96
C TYR A 98 -10.05 8.51 -7.53
N ASP A 99 -9.92 9.17 -8.68
CA ASP A 99 -8.65 9.61 -9.20
C ASP A 99 -8.25 11.02 -8.70
N VAL A 100 -7.13 11.54 -9.19
CA VAL A 100 -6.58 12.86 -8.85
C VAL A 100 -7.46 14.03 -9.32
N ASP A 101 -8.38 13.78 -10.26
CA ASP A 101 -9.37 14.75 -10.74
C ASP A 101 -10.69 14.69 -9.96
N GLY A 102 -10.84 13.69 -9.09
CA GLY A 102 -12.07 13.41 -8.35
C GLY A 102 -13.10 12.63 -9.18
N ALA A 103 -12.71 12.08 -10.33
CA ALA A 103 -13.57 11.19 -11.08
C ALA A 103 -13.61 9.81 -10.39
N PRO A 104 -14.79 9.15 -10.34
CA PRO A 104 -14.90 7.84 -9.72
C PRO A 104 -14.12 6.80 -10.52
N VAL A 105 -13.37 5.95 -9.82
CA VAL A 105 -12.63 4.82 -10.40
C VAL A 105 -13.08 3.51 -9.75
N THR A 106 -13.01 2.43 -10.53
CA THR A 106 -13.21 1.07 -10.03
C THR A 106 -12.13 0.18 -10.60
N VAL A 107 -11.43 -0.53 -9.72
CA VAL A 107 -10.37 -1.47 -10.08
C VAL A 107 -10.81 -2.84 -9.60
N GLU A 108 -10.84 -3.80 -10.51
CA GLU A 108 -11.21 -5.18 -10.22
C GLU A 108 -10.09 -6.10 -10.69
N GLY A 109 -9.74 -7.07 -9.85
CA GLY A 109 -8.64 -7.97 -10.16
C GLY A 109 -8.79 -9.34 -9.53
N HIS A 110 -7.98 -10.26 -10.05
CA HIS A 110 -7.78 -11.62 -9.55
C HIS A 110 -6.31 -11.85 -9.18
N GLY A 111 -5.99 -12.97 -8.53
CA GLY A 111 -4.63 -13.40 -8.24
C GLY A 111 -3.75 -12.29 -7.63
N LEU A 112 -2.65 -11.95 -8.30
CA LEU A 112 -1.67 -10.97 -7.83
C LEU A 112 -2.25 -9.56 -7.70
N LEU A 113 -3.09 -9.12 -8.66
CA LEU A 113 -3.73 -7.81 -8.57
C LEU A 113 -4.70 -7.76 -7.38
N ALA A 114 -5.54 -8.80 -7.20
CA ALA A 114 -6.42 -8.88 -6.03
C ALA A 114 -5.64 -8.82 -4.71
N ARG A 115 -4.49 -9.50 -4.65
CA ARG A 115 -3.59 -9.49 -3.49
C ARG A 115 -3.03 -8.10 -3.23
N CYS A 116 -2.53 -7.42 -4.27
CA CYS A 116 -2.02 -6.06 -4.20
C CYS A 116 -3.09 -5.10 -3.66
N LEU A 117 -4.30 -5.12 -4.23
CA LEU A 117 -5.40 -4.24 -3.79
C LEU A 117 -5.74 -4.44 -2.30
N GLN A 118 -5.79 -5.70 -1.85
CA GLN A 118 -6.02 -6.02 -0.44
C GLN A 118 -4.85 -5.58 0.46
N HIS A 119 -3.61 -5.70 -0.02
CA HIS A 119 -2.40 -5.32 0.71
C HIS A 119 -2.32 -3.81 0.91
N GLU A 120 -2.48 -3.03 -0.17
CA GLU A 120 -2.41 -1.57 -0.07
C GLU A 120 -3.56 -1.01 0.76
N THR A 121 -4.76 -1.59 0.66
CA THR A 121 -5.90 -1.19 1.50
C THR A 121 -5.64 -1.47 2.98
N ASP A 122 -4.91 -2.52 3.34
CA ASP A 122 -4.51 -2.79 4.73
C ASP A 122 -3.61 -1.70 5.29
N HIS A 123 -2.63 -1.25 4.50
CA HIS A 123 -1.74 -0.16 4.90
C HIS A 123 -2.51 1.12 5.23
N LEU A 124 -3.54 1.44 4.46
CA LEU A 124 -4.41 2.59 4.72
C LEU A 124 -5.22 2.46 6.02
N ASN A 125 -5.35 1.24 6.55
CA ASN A 125 -5.99 0.93 7.82
C ASN A 125 -4.99 0.67 8.94
N GLY A 126 -3.69 0.94 8.72
CA GLY A 126 -2.63 0.74 9.69
C GLY A 126 -2.29 -0.73 9.95
N MET A 127 -2.67 -1.63 9.05
CA MET A 127 -2.38 -3.06 9.15
C MET A 127 -1.21 -3.43 8.24
N LEU A 128 -0.44 -4.44 8.66
CA LEU A 128 0.62 -5.07 7.88
C LEU A 128 0.21 -6.50 7.51
N TYR A 129 0.79 -7.07 6.45
CA TYR A 129 0.48 -8.45 6.06
C TYR A 129 0.74 -9.47 7.19
N VAL A 130 1.74 -9.21 8.04
CA VAL A 130 2.08 -10.07 9.20
C VAL A 130 0.93 -10.19 10.21
N ASP A 131 0.03 -9.19 10.27
CA ASP A 131 -1.14 -9.21 11.13
C ASP A 131 -2.16 -10.27 10.69
N ARG A 132 -2.21 -10.55 9.37
CA ARG A 132 -3.08 -11.56 8.74
C ARG A 132 -2.55 -12.98 8.85
N LEU A 133 -1.27 -13.18 9.15
CA LEU A 133 -0.68 -14.51 9.29
C LEU A 133 -1.39 -15.31 10.38
N ARG A 134 -1.33 -16.64 10.26
CA ARG A 134 -1.93 -17.58 11.22
C ARG A 134 -0.91 -18.66 11.59
N GLY A 135 -1.14 -19.32 12.73
CA GLY A 135 -0.35 -20.47 13.17
C GLY A 135 1.15 -20.19 13.31
N GLU A 136 1.98 -21.12 12.83
CA GLU A 136 3.44 -21.04 12.95
C GLU A 136 4.04 -19.87 12.17
N ALA A 137 3.51 -19.54 10.99
CA ALA A 137 3.99 -18.40 10.20
C ALA A 137 3.86 -17.08 10.97
N LYS A 138 2.76 -16.87 11.71
CA LYS A 138 2.62 -15.69 12.59
C LYS A 138 3.63 -15.72 13.73
N LYS A 139 3.83 -16.88 14.37
CA LYS A 139 4.78 -17.01 15.47
C LYS A 139 6.20 -16.71 15.03
N GLU A 140 6.59 -17.21 13.86
CA GLU A 140 7.89 -16.99 13.24
C GLU A 140 8.10 -15.51 12.89
N ALA A 141 7.18 -14.90 12.13
CA ALA A 141 7.24 -13.47 11.79
C ALA A 141 7.37 -12.59 13.05
N MET A 142 6.55 -12.85 14.08
CA MET A 142 6.62 -12.10 15.34
C MET A 142 7.91 -12.35 16.12
N ARG A 143 8.56 -13.52 16.00
CA ARG A 143 9.88 -13.74 16.60
C ARG A 143 10.95 -12.91 15.89
N THR A 144 10.92 -12.91 14.55
CA THR A 144 11.84 -12.11 13.73
C THR A 144 11.69 -10.61 14.03
N ILE A 145 10.46 -10.10 14.07
CA ILE A 145 10.18 -8.67 14.36
C ILE A 145 10.70 -8.25 15.74
N ARG A 146 10.62 -9.14 16.75
CA ARG A 146 11.11 -8.88 18.12
C ARG A 146 12.64 -8.94 18.24
N ASN A 147 13.35 -9.42 17.23
CA ASN A 147 14.80 -9.44 17.24
C ASN A 147 15.35 -8.00 17.12
N ARG A 148 16.25 -7.61 18.03
CA ARG A 148 16.85 -6.27 18.07
C ARG A 148 17.63 -5.93 16.80
N GLU A 149 18.28 -6.93 16.20
CA GLU A 149 19.01 -6.75 14.93
C GLU A 149 18.05 -6.40 13.79
N TYR A 150 16.88 -7.04 13.76
CA TYR A 150 15.84 -6.74 12.77
C TYR A 150 15.28 -5.33 12.96
N SER A 151 15.04 -4.90 14.20
CA SER A 151 14.58 -3.53 14.49
C SER A 151 15.59 -2.45 14.04
N ALA A 152 16.90 -2.73 14.14
CA ALA A 152 17.94 -1.86 13.63
C ALA A 152 17.94 -1.78 12.09
N VAL A 153 17.74 -2.91 11.39
CA VAL A 153 17.60 -2.96 9.93
C VAL A 153 16.40 -2.14 9.47
N VAL A 154 15.23 -2.34 10.10
CA VAL A 154 14.00 -1.60 9.78
C VAL A 154 14.20 -0.09 9.97
N SER A 155 14.81 0.33 11.08
CA SER A 155 15.09 1.75 11.35
C SER A 155 16.04 2.35 10.30
N GLY A 156 17.06 1.60 9.87
CA GLY A 156 17.98 2.01 8.82
C GLY A 156 17.32 2.16 7.44
N VAL A 157 16.35 1.29 7.11
CA VAL A 157 15.59 1.37 5.85
C VAL A 157 14.65 2.58 5.85
N HIS A 158 13.91 2.82 6.95
CA HIS A 158 12.99 3.96 7.06
C HIS A 158 13.74 5.31 7.03
N GLY A 159 14.90 5.41 7.69
CA GLY A 159 15.71 6.64 7.69
C GLY A 159 16.25 7.01 6.30
N LYS A 160 16.65 6.02 5.49
CA LYS A 160 17.06 6.25 4.09
C LYS A 160 15.90 6.70 3.21
N ARG A 161 14.70 6.15 3.40
CA ARG A 161 13.53 6.49 2.56
C ARG A 161 12.95 7.87 2.85
N SER A 162 12.88 8.26 4.12
CA SER A 162 12.36 9.57 4.51
C SER A 162 13.27 10.72 4.02
N SER A 163 14.58 10.48 3.94
CA SER A 163 15.55 11.47 3.45
C SER A 163 15.54 11.66 1.92
N THR A 164 15.26 10.62 1.14
CA THR A 164 15.11 10.72 -0.32
C THR A 164 13.91 11.59 -0.72
N ILE A 165 12.77 11.43 -0.04
CA ILE A 165 11.52 12.13 -0.38
C ILE A 165 11.54 13.61 0.07
N VAL A 166 12.21 13.94 1.18
CA VAL A 166 12.29 15.33 1.69
C VAL A 166 13.21 16.22 0.85
N SER A 167 14.18 15.66 0.13
CA SER A 167 15.14 16.45 -0.66
C SER A 167 14.53 17.15 -1.89
N GLY A 168 13.27 16.87 -2.25
CA GLY A 168 12.53 17.52 -3.34
C GLY A 168 11.70 18.75 -2.93
N ARG A 169 11.71 19.15 -1.64
CA ARG A 169 11.02 20.36 -1.13
C ARG A 169 11.99 21.51 -0.85
N GLY A 170 12.89 21.80 -1.79
CA GLY A 170 13.86 22.88 -1.63
C GLY A 170 14.32 23.46 -2.95
N SER A 171 13.50 24.33 -3.55
CA SER A 171 13.88 25.59 -4.23
C SER A 171 12.63 26.31 -4.72
#